data_AF-A0AB38R5Z8-F1
#
_entry.id   AF-A0AB38R5Z8-F1
#
_cell.length_a   1.000
_cell.length_b   1.000
_cell.length_c   1.000
_cell.angle_alpha   90.00
_cell.angle_beta   90.00
_cell.angle_gamma   90.00
#
_symmetry.space_group_name_H-M   'P 1'
#
loop_
_entity.id
_entity.type
_entity.pdbx_description
1 polymer ?
#
loop_
_entity_poly.entity_id
_entity_poly.type
_entity_poly.pdbx_seq_one_letter_code
_entity_poly.pdbx_strand_id
1 'polypeptide(L)'
;MKKLVSIAALLLIIASFSLFIYRPAKETIIFFPIHPHVTFSEAKTTLQLQPQKRDGKYSLLWSASSSLDRDAYLRQDISLLFADGRLVDRLAKWKTNSQTLTQEKIVAARDSRFFQAISFHHGELHEGEMITSSQTMTSDYLYVIDSPYSPLVSFHRAATQDEKEWQNVLNKTTAEFLQHTSESLLSHFSIQKQQYYSLYLPDLIVYNEQPLPDLSMEKTQEIIGKLWEGLYKSYFLGIKKEDGSILSPIGSTTPLILISKDYSHLLVLTETKDGEKIRLTQQISR
;
A
#
# COMPACT_ATOMS: atom_id res chain seq x y z
N MET A 1 4.29 14.85 54.98
CA MET A 1 5.43 14.68 54.03
C MET A 1 5.56 13.24 53.52
N LYS A 2 5.76 12.23 54.38
CA LYS A 2 5.92 10.82 53.94
C LYS A 2 4.77 10.31 53.04
N LYS A 3 3.50 10.59 53.38
CA LYS A 3 2.33 10.19 52.56
C LYS A 3 2.31 10.84 51.16
N LEU A 4 2.74 12.10 51.04
CA LEU A 4 2.81 12.81 49.75
C LEU A 4 3.92 12.27 48.86
N VAL A 5 5.06 11.91 49.45
CA VAL A 5 6.19 11.26 48.74
C VAL A 5 5.78 9.87 48.25
N SER A 6 5.06 9.08 49.07
CA SER A 6 4.56 7.77 48.67
C SER A 6 3.54 7.83 47.53
N ILE A 7 2.65 8.85 47.53
CA ILE A 7 1.68 9.07 46.45
C ILE A 7 2.39 9.48 45.15
N ALA A 8 3.37 10.38 45.23
CA ALA A 8 4.15 10.80 44.06
C ALA A 8 4.96 9.65 43.45
N ALA A 9 5.55 8.79 44.28
CA ALA A 9 6.27 7.60 43.82
C ALA A 9 5.33 6.59 43.14
N LEU A 10 4.12 6.38 43.68
CA LEU A 10 3.13 5.49 43.07
C LEU A 10 2.64 6.01 41.70
N LEU A 11 2.42 7.33 41.57
CA LEU A 11 2.04 7.95 40.30
C LEU A 11 3.14 7.86 39.24
N LEU A 12 4.41 8.01 39.64
CA LEU A 12 5.56 7.81 38.75
C LEU A 12 5.68 6.35 38.28
N ILE A 13 5.43 5.39 39.17
CA ILE A 13 5.42 3.97 38.80
C ILE A 13 4.28 3.68 37.82
N ILE A 14 3.06 4.16 38.07
CA ILE A 14 1.91 3.98 37.16
C ILE A 14 2.17 4.64 35.79
N ALA A 15 2.74 5.85 35.77
CA ALA A 15 3.11 6.55 34.53
C ALA A 15 4.27 5.86 33.77
N SER A 16 5.21 5.24 34.48
CA SER A 16 6.26 4.43 33.86
C SER A 16 5.71 3.11 33.32
N PHE A 17 4.75 2.49 34.02
CA PHE A 17 4.13 1.23 33.62
C PHE A 17 3.20 1.43 32.41
N SER A 18 2.50 2.56 32.31
CA SER A 18 1.72 2.90 31.12
C SER A 18 2.57 3.17 29.87
N LEU A 19 3.83 3.61 30.03
CA LEU A 19 4.79 3.72 28.92
C LEU A 19 5.30 2.35 28.44
N PHE A 20 5.25 1.31 29.28
CA PHE A 20 5.61 -0.06 28.91
C PHE A 20 4.43 -0.87 28.33
N ILE A 21 3.18 -0.52 28.66
CA ILE A 21 1.98 -1.25 28.24
C ILE A 21 1.25 -0.48 27.14
N TYR A 22 1.78 -0.51 25.92
CA TYR A 22 1.03 -0.71 24.66
C TYR A 22 2.00 -0.50 23.48
N ARG A 23 2.71 -1.57 23.10
CA ARG A 23 3.09 -1.72 21.70
C ARG A 23 2.22 -2.85 21.18
N PRO A 24 1.10 -2.56 20.49
CA PRO A 24 0.36 -3.65 19.87
C PRO A 24 1.37 -4.39 18.97
N ALA A 25 1.48 -5.71 19.17
CA ALA A 25 2.20 -6.55 18.22
C ALA A 25 1.61 -6.24 16.84
N LYS A 26 2.44 -5.70 15.94
CA LYS A 26 2.02 -5.50 14.58
C LYS A 26 2.11 -6.87 13.93
N GLU A 27 0.96 -7.51 13.74
CA GLU A 27 0.90 -8.73 12.94
C GLU A 27 1.53 -8.44 11.58
N THR A 28 2.48 -9.29 11.20
CA THR A 28 3.15 -9.19 9.91
C THR A 28 2.41 -10.03 8.90
N ILE A 29 2.25 -9.50 7.69
CA ILE A 29 1.81 -10.32 6.56
C ILE A 29 2.90 -11.36 6.31
N ILE A 30 2.50 -12.63 6.27
CA ILE A 30 3.35 -13.77 5.93
C ILE A 30 2.63 -14.51 4.80
N PHE A 31 3.37 -14.79 3.72
CA PHE A 31 2.83 -15.62 2.67
C PHE A 31 2.83 -17.10 3.08
N PHE A 32 1.67 -17.74 2.95
CA PHE A 32 1.50 -19.19 3.01
C PHE A 32 0.95 -19.69 1.67
N PRO A 33 1.13 -20.98 1.32
CA PRO A 33 0.51 -21.55 0.12
C PRO A 33 -0.98 -21.20 0.00
N ILE A 34 -1.41 -20.86 -1.21
CA ILE A 34 -2.80 -20.44 -1.44
C ILE A 34 -3.74 -21.60 -1.18
N HIS A 35 -4.78 -21.35 -0.38
CA HIS A 35 -5.81 -22.34 -0.10
C HIS A 35 -6.66 -22.59 -1.35
N PRO A 36 -6.85 -23.84 -1.80
CA PRO A 36 -7.50 -24.15 -3.09
C PRO A 36 -9.00 -23.84 -3.15
N HIS A 37 -9.65 -23.70 -1.99
CA HIS A 37 -11.12 -23.58 -1.88
C HIS A 37 -11.59 -22.40 -1.02
N VAL A 38 -10.70 -21.48 -0.66
CA VAL A 38 -11.05 -20.32 0.17
C VAL A 38 -10.78 -19.07 -0.65
N THR A 39 -11.85 -18.32 -0.90
CA THR A 39 -11.81 -17.16 -1.79
C THR A 39 -12.43 -15.95 -1.12
N PHE A 40 -12.05 -14.77 -1.61
CA PHE A 40 -12.76 -13.54 -1.30
C PHE A 40 -14.06 -13.51 -2.09
N SER A 41 -15.18 -13.48 -1.37
CA SER A 41 -16.51 -13.34 -1.96
C SER A 41 -16.74 -11.90 -2.43
N GLU A 42 -16.20 -10.93 -1.71
CA GLU A 42 -16.26 -9.52 -2.04
C GLU A 42 -14.98 -8.79 -1.62
N ALA A 43 -14.54 -7.83 -2.42
CA ALA A 43 -13.50 -6.88 -2.03
C ALA A 43 -13.69 -5.56 -2.78
N LYS A 44 -13.36 -4.43 -2.13
CA LYS A 44 -13.46 -3.10 -2.72
C LYS A 44 -12.47 -2.13 -2.09
N THR A 45 -11.91 -1.27 -2.92
CA THR A 45 -11.26 -0.01 -2.52
C THR A 45 -12.06 1.14 -3.12
N THR A 46 -12.24 2.22 -2.38
CA THR A 46 -12.91 3.43 -2.92
C THR A 46 -12.20 4.70 -2.51
N LEU A 47 -12.20 5.65 -3.43
CA LEU A 47 -11.80 7.04 -3.26
C LEU A 47 -12.97 7.94 -3.62
N GLN A 48 -13.34 8.81 -2.69
CA GLN A 48 -14.45 9.74 -2.87
C GLN A 48 -14.06 11.11 -2.37
N LEU A 49 -14.25 12.13 -3.21
CA LEU A 49 -14.11 13.52 -2.79
C LEU A 49 -15.24 13.89 -1.83
N GLN A 50 -14.89 14.50 -0.70
CA GLN A 50 -15.86 15.10 0.20
C GLN A 50 -16.25 16.50 -0.31
N PRO A 51 -17.53 16.87 -0.24
CA PRO A 51 -18.08 18.05 -0.92
C PRO A 51 -17.60 19.39 -0.36
N GLN A 52 -16.90 19.42 0.78
CA GLN A 52 -16.53 20.64 1.48
C GLN A 52 -15.01 20.84 1.54
N LYS A 53 -14.58 22.06 1.17
CA LYS A 53 -13.25 22.58 1.49
C LYS A 53 -13.25 23.27 2.83
N ARG A 54 -12.17 23.09 3.59
CA ARG A 54 -11.89 23.83 4.83
C ARG A 54 -10.44 24.29 4.82
N ASP A 55 -10.19 25.55 5.12
CA ASP A 55 -8.83 26.14 5.21
C ASP A 55 -7.95 25.88 3.96
N GLY A 56 -8.58 26.00 2.78
CA GLY A 56 -7.93 25.76 1.49
C GLY A 56 -7.49 24.31 1.27
N LYS A 57 -8.10 23.35 1.96
CA LYS A 57 -7.90 21.90 1.77
C LYS A 57 -9.23 21.25 1.45
N TYR A 58 -9.22 20.27 0.56
CA TYR A 58 -10.31 19.33 0.41
C TYR A 58 -10.00 18.03 1.15
N SER A 59 -11.03 17.20 1.30
CA SER A 59 -10.94 15.92 1.99
C SER A 59 -11.32 14.78 1.05
N LEU A 60 -10.60 13.68 1.15
CA LEU A 60 -10.88 12.42 0.47
C LEU A 60 -11.33 11.40 1.50
N LEU A 61 -12.50 10.81 1.29
CA LEU A 61 -12.87 9.57 1.96
C LEU A 61 -12.24 8.42 1.18
N TRP A 62 -11.34 7.72 1.86
CA TRP A 62 -10.67 6.54 1.34
C TRP A 62 -11.08 5.34 2.19
N SER A 63 -11.55 4.28 1.55
CA SER A 63 -11.94 3.05 2.25
C SER A 63 -11.48 1.80 1.52
N ALA A 64 -11.29 0.73 2.29
CA ALA A 64 -11.04 -0.62 1.82
C ALA A 64 -11.89 -1.59 2.64
N SER A 65 -12.57 -2.51 1.95
CA SER A 65 -13.42 -3.52 2.56
C SER A 65 -13.28 -4.85 1.84
N SER A 66 -13.35 -5.96 2.57
CA SER A 66 -13.34 -7.28 1.97
C SER A 66 -14.00 -8.34 2.85
N SER A 67 -14.52 -9.38 2.22
CA SER A 67 -15.16 -10.53 2.84
C SER A 67 -14.66 -11.82 2.22
N LEU A 68 -14.30 -12.81 3.05
CA LEU A 68 -14.03 -14.17 2.61
C LEU A 68 -15.34 -14.98 2.51
N ASP A 69 -15.29 -16.17 1.95
CA ASP A 69 -16.40 -17.14 2.02
C ASP A 69 -16.59 -17.77 3.42
N ARG A 70 -15.62 -17.60 4.34
CA ARG A 70 -15.65 -18.10 5.72
C ARG A 70 -14.76 -17.27 6.66
N ASP A 71 -14.81 -17.57 7.95
CA ASP A 71 -13.89 -16.97 8.92
C ASP A 71 -12.44 -17.42 8.68
N ALA A 72 -11.52 -16.46 8.68
CA ALA A 72 -10.08 -16.73 8.70
C ALA A 72 -9.56 -16.67 10.14
N TYR A 73 -8.49 -17.42 10.43
CA TYR A 73 -7.78 -17.35 11.70
C TYR A 73 -7.28 -15.92 11.94
N LEU A 74 -6.60 -15.34 10.95
CA LEU A 74 -6.16 -13.95 10.93
C LEU A 74 -6.57 -13.28 9.61
N ARG A 75 -7.27 -12.15 9.71
CA ARG A 75 -7.51 -11.23 8.61
C ARG A 75 -6.58 -10.06 8.71
N GLN A 76 -5.98 -9.67 7.60
CA GLN A 76 -5.15 -8.47 7.51
C GLN A 76 -5.37 -7.80 6.16
N ASP A 77 -5.84 -6.57 6.18
CA ASP A 77 -6.00 -5.77 4.98
C ASP A 77 -5.14 -4.52 5.11
N ILE A 78 -4.36 -4.23 4.07
CA ILE A 78 -3.58 -3.01 3.96
C ILE A 78 -3.99 -2.24 2.71
N SER A 79 -3.83 -0.93 2.75
CA SER A 79 -4.07 -0.06 1.61
C SER A 79 -3.02 1.04 1.55
N LEU A 80 -2.56 1.36 0.35
CA LEU A 80 -1.61 2.42 0.06
C LEU A 80 -2.30 3.47 -0.81
N LEU A 81 -2.24 4.74 -0.39
CA LEU A 81 -2.75 5.87 -1.16
C LEU A 81 -1.60 6.68 -1.72
N PHE A 82 -1.58 6.82 -3.03
CA PHE A 82 -0.62 7.62 -3.78
C PHE A 82 -1.30 8.88 -4.34
N ALA A 83 -0.54 9.96 -4.44
CA ALA A 83 -0.89 11.14 -5.22
C ALA A 83 0.30 11.51 -6.10
N ASP A 84 0.06 11.68 -7.40
CA ASP A 84 1.05 12.13 -8.39
C ASP A 84 2.36 11.29 -8.34
N GLY A 85 2.24 9.98 -8.12
CA GLY A 85 3.38 9.06 -8.05
C GLY A 85 4.12 9.02 -6.70
N ARG A 86 3.58 9.62 -5.63
CA ARG A 86 4.15 9.55 -4.26
C ARG A 86 3.15 9.02 -3.25
N LEU A 87 3.63 8.26 -2.27
CA LEU A 87 2.80 7.76 -1.17
C LEU A 87 2.40 8.91 -0.25
N VAL A 88 1.09 9.13 -0.09
CA VAL A 88 0.57 10.18 0.79
C VAL A 88 0.02 9.63 2.10
N ASP A 89 -0.52 8.40 2.09
CA ASP A 89 -1.06 7.78 3.31
C ASP A 89 -1.17 6.24 3.20
N ARG A 90 -1.48 5.58 4.32
CA ARG A 90 -1.57 4.12 4.48
C ARG A 90 -2.75 3.75 5.39
N LEU A 91 -3.45 2.65 5.08
CA LEU A 91 -4.39 1.98 5.98
C LEU A 91 -3.90 0.58 6.31
N ALA A 92 -4.08 0.18 7.57
CA ALA A 92 -3.93 -1.20 7.99
C ALA A 92 -4.97 -1.49 9.06
N LYS A 93 -5.61 -2.65 8.92
CA LYS A 93 -6.43 -3.23 9.96
C LYS A 93 -6.25 -4.73 9.90
N TRP A 94 -6.27 -5.35 11.08
CA TRP A 94 -6.24 -6.79 11.22
C TRP A 94 -7.27 -7.21 12.26
N LYS A 95 -7.72 -8.46 12.17
CA LYS A 95 -8.68 -9.06 13.11
C LYS A 95 -8.57 -10.57 13.06
N THR A 96 -8.62 -11.23 14.20
CA THR A 96 -8.68 -12.71 14.26
C THR A 96 -10.12 -13.21 14.17
N ASN A 97 -10.31 -14.44 13.70
CA ASN A 97 -11.61 -15.13 13.65
C ASN A 97 -12.70 -14.26 13.03
N SER A 98 -12.48 -13.83 11.79
CA SER A 98 -13.40 -12.92 11.11
C SER A 98 -13.45 -13.18 9.61
N GLN A 99 -14.66 -13.18 9.08
CA GLN A 99 -14.91 -13.25 7.64
C GLN A 99 -14.73 -11.91 6.94
N THR A 100 -15.04 -10.80 7.61
CA THR A 100 -15.08 -9.45 6.99
C THR A 100 -14.13 -8.48 7.68
N LEU A 101 -13.57 -7.56 6.90
CA LEU A 101 -12.75 -6.46 7.38
C LEU A 101 -13.07 -5.18 6.59
N THR A 102 -13.32 -4.09 7.29
CA THR A 102 -13.59 -2.76 6.72
C THR A 102 -12.75 -1.70 7.42
N GLN A 103 -12.14 -0.81 6.65
CA GLN A 103 -11.34 0.31 7.12
C GLN A 103 -11.58 1.55 6.25
N GLU A 104 -11.55 2.72 6.86
CA GLU A 104 -11.68 3.99 6.18
C GLU A 104 -10.88 5.08 6.87
N LYS A 105 -10.56 6.13 6.12
CA LYS A 105 -9.87 7.32 6.61
C LYS A 105 -10.22 8.52 5.74
N ILE A 106 -10.24 9.68 6.38
CA ILE A 106 -10.31 10.97 5.70
C ILE A 106 -8.88 11.50 5.53
N VAL A 107 -8.50 11.77 4.29
CA VAL A 107 -7.19 12.32 3.94
C VAL A 107 -7.37 13.74 3.42
N ALA A 108 -6.70 14.71 4.05
CA ALA A 108 -6.74 16.10 3.62
C ALA A 108 -5.69 16.35 2.54
N ALA A 109 -6.08 17.03 1.46
CA ALA A 109 -5.20 17.35 0.34
C ALA A 109 -5.46 18.77 -0.19
N ARG A 110 -4.56 19.20 -1.08
CA ARG A 110 -4.57 20.51 -1.77
C ARG A 110 -4.20 20.30 -3.22
N ASP A 111 -4.49 21.33 -4.02
CA ASP A 111 -4.16 21.40 -5.44
C ASP A 111 -4.87 20.32 -6.26
N SER A 112 -4.76 20.44 -7.58
CA SER A 112 -5.25 19.40 -8.48
C SER A 112 -4.30 18.21 -8.45
N ARG A 113 -4.84 17.00 -8.31
CA ARG A 113 -4.07 15.78 -7.99
C ARG A 113 -4.66 14.57 -8.70
N PHE A 114 -3.80 13.63 -9.05
CA PHE A 114 -4.19 12.29 -9.45
C PHE A 114 -3.93 11.30 -8.30
N PHE A 115 -5.00 10.79 -7.71
CA PHE A 115 -4.93 9.81 -6.63
C PHE A 115 -5.07 8.39 -7.15
N GLN A 116 -4.26 7.48 -6.60
CA GLN A 116 -4.33 6.05 -6.86
C GLN A 116 -4.26 5.30 -5.54
N ALA A 117 -5.21 4.41 -5.29
CA ALA A 117 -5.21 3.53 -4.14
C ALA A 117 -5.10 2.07 -4.60
N ILE A 118 -4.29 1.29 -3.90
CA ILE A 118 -4.23 -0.16 -4.05
C ILE A 118 -4.26 -0.80 -2.66
N SER A 119 -5.13 -1.80 -2.52
CA SER A 119 -5.30 -2.58 -1.30
C SER A 119 -4.92 -4.03 -1.54
N PHE A 120 -4.32 -4.63 -0.53
CA PHE A 120 -4.08 -6.06 -0.45
C PHE A 120 -4.91 -6.61 0.70
N HIS A 121 -5.74 -7.59 0.39
CA HIS A 121 -6.62 -8.26 1.34
C HIS A 121 -6.07 -9.66 1.56
N HIS A 122 -5.83 -10.00 2.82
CA HIS A 122 -5.19 -11.25 3.19
C HIS A 122 -5.99 -11.96 4.29
N GLY A 123 -6.09 -13.26 4.15
CA GLY A 123 -6.59 -14.17 5.17
C GLY A 123 -5.61 -15.30 5.38
N GLU A 124 -5.25 -15.56 6.63
CA GLU A 124 -4.51 -16.74 7.07
C GLU A 124 -5.50 -17.76 7.62
N LEU A 125 -5.42 -19.01 7.13
CA LEU A 125 -6.32 -20.09 7.45
C LEU A 125 -5.55 -21.20 8.16
N HIS A 126 -6.08 -21.68 9.27
CA HIS A 126 -5.50 -22.78 10.05
C HIS A 126 -6.42 -23.99 9.95
N GLU A 127 -5.93 -25.08 9.35
CA GLU A 127 -6.64 -26.35 9.21
C GLU A 127 -5.79 -27.47 9.83
N GLY A 128 -5.96 -27.67 11.14
CA GLY A 128 -5.06 -28.52 11.92
C GLY A 128 -3.66 -27.91 11.99
N GLU A 129 -2.65 -28.65 11.56
CA GLU A 129 -1.25 -28.19 11.48
C GLU A 129 -0.95 -27.45 10.17
N MET A 130 -1.90 -27.40 9.22
CA MET A 130 -1.70 -26.76 7.93
C MET A 130 -2.07 -25.28 8.01
N ILE A 131 -1.13 -24.41 7.66
CA ILE A 131 -1.37 -22.97 7.49
C ILE A 131 -1.35 -22.64 6.00
N THR A 132 -2.43 -22.03 5.53
CA THR A 132 -2.59 -21.58 4.14
C THR A 132 -3.04 -20.13 4.12
N SER A 133 -3.04 -19.50 2.94
CA SER A 133 -3.54 -18.15 2.78
C SER A 133 -4.60 -18.02 1.68
N SER A 134 -5.44 -17.00 1.79
CA SER A 134 -6.24 -16.49 0.70
C SER A 134 -5.91 -15.02 0.52
N GLN A 135 -5.87 -14.56 -0.73
CA GLN A 135 -5.50 -13.18 -1.03
C GLN A 135 -6.26 -12.63 -2.23
N THR A 136 -6.45 -11.32 -2.26
CA THR A 136 -6.87 -10.58 -3.45
C THR A 136 -6.40 -9.13 -3.36
N MET A 137 -6.34 -8.44 -4.49
CA MET A 137 -6.08 -7.01 -4.53
C MET A 137 -7.32 -6.25 -4.99
N THR A 138 -7.45 -4.99 -4.56
CA THR A 138 -8.40 -4.06 -5.17
C THR A 138 -7.75 -2.70 -5.36
N SER A 139 -8.28 -1.90 -6.26
CA SER A 139 -7.75 -0.56 -6.52
C SER A 139 -8.87 0.42 -6.82
N ASP A 140 -8.57 1.70 -6.62
CA ASP A 140 -9.39 2.79 -7.14
C ASP A 140 -8.48 3.96 -7.53
N TYR A 141 -8.98 4.87 -8.36
CA TYR A 141 -8.26 6.08 -8.74
C TYR A 141 -9.21 7.25 -8.89
N LEU A 142 -8.75 8.45 -8.56
CA LEU A 142 -9.59 9.64 -8.57
C LEU A 142 -8.78 10.85 -9.02
N TYR A 143 -9.27 11.56 -10.03
CA TYR A 143 -8.77 12.88 -10.37
C TYR A 143 -9.56 13.90 -9.54
N VAL A 144 -8.84 14.81 -8.87
CA VAL A 144 -9.46 15.93 -8.14
C VAL A 144 -8.91 17.22 -8.71
N ILE A 145 -9.81 18.12 -9.10
CA ILE A 145 -9.47 19.42 -9.68
C ILE A 145 -9.79 20.50 -8.65
N ASP A 146 -8.72 21.08 -8.10
CA ASP A 146 -8.75 22.23 -7.21
C ASP A 146 -8.12 23.41 -7.96
N SER A 147 -8.95 24.10 -8.74
CA SER A 147 -8.55 25.29 -9.51
C SER A 147 -9.14 26.55 -8.86
N PRO A 148 -8.42 27.68 -8.85
CA PRO A 148 -8.98 28.98 -8.45
C PRO A 148 -10.16 29.44 -9.33
N TYR A 149 -10.26 28.90 -10.54
CA TYR A 149 -11.20 29.35 -11.57
C TYR A 149 -12.42 28.44 -11.76
N SER A 150 -12.49 27.30 -11.06
CA SER A 150 -13.61 26.36 -11.16
C SER A 150 -13.99 25.80 -9.78
N PRO A 151 -15.24 25.34 -9.60
CA PRO A 151 -15.60 24.58 -8.41
C PRO A 151 -14.68 23.37 -8.22
N LEU A 152 -14.53 22.93 -6.97
CA LEU A 152 -13.88 21.66 -6.67
C LEU A 152 -14.69 20.54 -7.31
N VAL A 153 -14.06 19.78 -8.18
CA VAL A 153 -14.68 18.64 -8.85
C VAL A 153 -13.76 17.43 -8.79
N SER A 154 -14.35 16.24 -8.92
CA SER A 154 -13.59 15.01 -9.03
C SER A 154 -14.27 14.06 -9.98
N PHE A 155 -13.48 13.23 -10.66
CA PHE A 155 -13.98 12.23 -11.58
C PHE A 155 -13.06 11.01 -11.60
N HIS A 156 -13.64 9.83 -11.82
CA HIS A 156 -12.90 8.61 -12.11
C HIS A 156 -12.58 8.54 -13.61
N ARG A 157 -13.58 8.71 -14.47
CA ARG A 157 -13.43 8.71 -15.93
C ARG A 157 -13.86 10.05 -16.49
N ALA A 158 -12.97 10.71 -17.23
CA ALA A 158 -13.29 11.96 -17.90
C ALA A 158 -14.43 11.78 -18.91
N ALA A 159 -15.48 12.58 -18.76
CA ALA A 159 -16.63 12.66 -19.64
C ALA A 159 -16.63 13.97 -20.46
N THR A 160 -16.19 15.08 -19.87
CA THR A 160 -16.16 16.40 -20.53
C THR A 160 -14.80 16.70 -21.17
N GLN A 161 -14.73 17.75 -22.00
CA GLN A 161 -13.48 18.18 -22.61
C GLN A 161 -12.48 18.70 -21.55
N ASP A 162 -12.96 19.48 -20.59
CA ASP A 162 -12.15 20.00 -19.48
C ASP A 162 -11.60 18.86 -18.62
N GLU A 163 -12.40 17.84 -18.30
CA GLU A 163 -11.94 16.66 -17.56
C GLU A 163 -10.88 15.88 -18.33
N LYS A 164 -11.02 15.75 -19.67
CA LYS A 164 -10.00 15.09 -20.50
C LYS A 164 -8.69 15.87 -20.51
N GLU A 165 -8.76 17.20 -20.58
CA GLU A 165 -7.57 18.05 -20.52
C GLU A 165 -6.87 17.90 -19.17
N TRP A 166 -7.60 18.00 -18.06
CA TRP A 166 -7.05 17.79 -16.72
C TRP A 166 -6.48 16.40 -16.51
N GLN A 167 -7.19 15.36 -16.96
CA GLN A 167 -6.70 13.99 -16.92
C GLN A 167 -5.38 13.86 -17.69
N ASN A 168 -5.27 14.45 -18.88
CA ASN A 168 -4.05 14.43 -19.67
C ASN A 168 -2.90 15.15 -18.96
N VAL A 169 -3.14 16.34 -18.38
CA VAL A 169 -2.12 17.11 -17.66
C VAL A 169 -1.62 16.33 -16.44
N LEU A 170 -2.52 15.81 -15.61
CA LEU A 170 -2.17 15.09 -14.39
C LEU A 170 -1.46 13.76 -14.70
N ASN A 171 -1.93 13.02 -15.70
CA ASN A 171 -1.29 11.78 -16.14
C ASN A 171 0.09 12.03 -16.72
N LYS A 172 0.24 13.04 -17.59
CA LYS A 172 1.53 13.39 -18.17
C LYS A 172 2.53 13.78 -17.09
N THR A 173 2.13 14.67 -16.18
CA THR A 173 3.00 15.12 -15.08
C THR A 173 3.42 13.96 -14.16
N THR A 174 2.47 13.08 -13.83
CA THR A 174 2.75 11.89 -13.02
C THR A 174 3.70 10.93 -13.75
N ALA A 175 3.46 10.68 -15.03
CA ALA A 175 4.29 9.80 -15.85
C ALA A 175 5.71 10.33 -16.02
N GLU A 176 5.88 11.64 -16.28
CA GLU A 176 7.19 12.30 -16.37
C GLU A 176 7.96 12.19 -15.05
N PHE A 177 7.29 12.43 -13.91
CA PHE A 177 7.89 12.26 -12.58
C PHE A 177 8.35 10.81 -12.33
N LEU A 178 7.48 9.84 -12.59
CA LEU A 178 7.78 8.43 -12.41
C LEU A 178 8.88 7.96 -13.37
N GLN A 179 8.86 8.40 -14.63
CA GLN A 179 9.90 8.07 -15.61
C GLN A 179 11.27 8.59 -15.15
N HIS A 180 11.37 9.88 -14.83
CA HIS A 180 12.62 10.48 -14.36
C HIS A 180 13.16 9.74 -13.12
N THR A 181 12.29 9.45 -12.16
CA THR A 181 12.65 8.71 -10.95
C THR A 181 13.13 7.29 -11.30
N SER A 182 12.42 6.58 -12.17
CA SER A 182 12.79 5.22 -12.58
C SER A 182 14.15 5.17 -13.26
N GLU A 183 14.45 6.12 -14.15
CA GLU A 183 15.75 6.22 -14.82
C GLU A 183 16.88 6.50 -13.82
N SER A 184 16.63 7.39 -12.86
CA SER A 184 17.54 7.70 -11.74
C SER A 184 17.83 6.49 -10.84
N LEU A 185 16.81 5.65 -10.57
CA LEU A 185 16.94 4.43 -9.77
C LEU A 185 17.67 3.32 -10.53
N LEU A 186 17.29 3.07 -11.78
CA LEU A 186 17.92 2.06 -12.65
C LEU A 186 19.40 2.36 -12.85
N SER A 187 19.74 3.63 -13.13
CA SER A 187 21.13 4.08 -13.27
C SER A 187 21.93 3.89 -11.97
N HIS A 188 21.39 4.33 -10.84
CA HIS A 188 22.05 4.23 -9.54
C HIS A 188 22.39 2.79 -9.15
N PHE A 189 21.46 1.86 -9.39
CA PHE A 189 21.67 0.43 -9.09
C PHE A 189 22.27 -0.37 -10.25
N SER A 190 22.65 0.30 -11.35
CA SER A 190 23.23 -0.33 -12.56
C SER A 190 22.36 -1.46 -13.13
N ILE A 191 21.03 -1.26 -13.15
CA ILE A 191 20.05 -2.26 -13.59
C ILE A 191 19.77 -2.11 -15.10
N GLN A 192 19.91 -3.21 -15.84
CA GLN A 192 19.60 -3.26 -17.27
C GLN A 192 18.10 -3.48 -17.48
N LYS A 193 17.35 -2.40 -17.74
CA LYS A 193 15.87 -2.43 -17.90
C LYS A 193 15.36 -3.53 -18.82
N GLN A 194 16.07 -3.85 -19.88
CA GLN A 194 15.67 -4.83 -20.90
C GLN A 194 15.59 -6.26 -20.37
N GLN A 195 16.22 -6.56 -19.23
CA GLN A 195 16.21 -7.87 -18.58
C GLN A 195 14.97 -8.11 -17.70
N TYR A 196 14.09 -7.10 -17.56
CA TYR A 196 12.97 -7.13 -16.63
C TYR A 196 11.64 -6.83 -17.33
N TYR A 197 10.57 -7.39 -16.79
CA TYR A 197 9.23 -6.82 -16.88
C TYR A 197 9.11 -5.74 -15.81
N SER A 198 8.65 -4.54 -16.17
CA SER A 198 8.56 -3.40 -15.27
C SER A 198 7.12 -2.92 -15.11
N LEU A 199 6.68 -2.71 -13.87
CA LEU A 199 5.39 -2.11 -13.57
C LEU A 199 5.45 -1.32 -12.25
N TYR A 200 4.53 -0.38 -12.06
CA TYR A 200 4.37 0.26 -10.76
C TYR A 200 3.37 -0.51 -9.90
N LEU A 201 3.49 -0.39 -8.58
CA LEU A 201 2.64 -1.15 -7.64
C LEU A 201 1.13 -1.05 -7.93
N PRO A 202 0.52 0.12 -8.25
CA PRO A 202 -0.90 0.19 -8.59
C PRO A 202 -1.29 -0.67 -9.81
N ASP A 203 -0.38 -0.88 -10.75
CA ASP A 203 -0.63 -1.67 -11.97
C ASP A 203 -0.67 -3.18 -11.67
N LEU A 204 -0.26 -3.61 -10.47
CA LEU A 204 -0.27 -5.01 -10.06
C LEU A 204 -1.70 -5.60 -10.03
N ILE A 205 -2.74 -4.74 -9.96
CA ILE A 205 -4.14 -5.15 -9.92
C ILE A 205 -4.55 -6.06 -11.08
N VAL A 206 -3.97 -5.88 -12.26
CA VAL A 206 -4.32 -6.67 -13.46
C VAL A 206 -4.03 -8.16 -13.25
N TYR A 207 -3.08 -8.48 -12.38
CA TYR A 207 -2.65 -9.85 -12.12
C TYR A 207 -3.54 -10.61 -11.13
N ASN A 208 -4.64 -10.01 -10.67
CA ASN A 208 -5.75 -10.77 -10.08
C ASN A 208 -6.39 -11.72 -11.10
N GLU A 209 -6.47 -11.28 -12.37
CA GLU A 209 -7.23 -11.96 -13.42
C GLU A 209 -6.35 -12.47 -14.56
N GLN A 210 -5.12 -11.96 -14.66
CA GLN A 210 -4.16 -12.35 -15.69
C GLN A 210 -2.89 -12.93 -15.05
N PRO A 211 -2.36 -14.07 -15.52
CA PRO A 211 -1.07 -14.52 -15.04
C PRO A 211 0.05 -13.60 -15.53
N LEU A 212 1.17 -13.60 -14.81
CA LEU A 212 2.43 -13.08 -15.36
C LEU A 212 2.80 -13.86 -16.64
N PRO A 213 3.50 -13.24 -17.61
CA PRO A 213 3.88 -13.91 -18.85
C PRO A 213 4.54 -15.27 -18.61
N ASP A 214 4.14 -16.30 -19.36
CA ASP A 214 4.72 -17.65 -19.26
C ASP A 214 4.55 -18.36 -17.89
N LEU A 215 3.78 -17.81 -16.96
CA LEU A 215 3.50 -18.42 -15.66
C LEU A 215 2.04 -18.86 -15.53
N SER A 216 1.77 -19.77 -14.60
CA SER A 216 0.41 -20.10 -14.19
C SER A 216 -0.16 -19.00 -13.28
N MET A 217 -1.49 -18.98 -13.13
CA MET A 217 -2.14 -18.10 -12.16
C MET A 217 -1.67 -18.41 -10.74
N GLU A 218 -1.57 -19.69 -10.38
CA GLU A 218 -1.07 -20.12 -9.07
C GLU A 218 0.34 -19.56 -8.78
N LYS A 219 1.27 -19.71 -9.73
CA LYS A 219 2.63 -19.20 -9.55
C LYS A 219 2.67 -17.67 -9.50
N THR A 220 1.81 -17.02 -10.27
CA THR A 220 1.63 -15.56 -10.24
C THR A 220 1.18 -15.09 -8.86
N GLN A 221 0.18 -15.76 -8.27
CA GLN A 221 -0.32 -15.44 -6.94
C GLN A 221 0.72 -15.71 -5.84
N GLU A 222 1.53 -16.76 -5.98
CA GLU A 222 2.66 -17.03 -5.08
C GLU A 222 3.67 -15.86 -5.08
N ILE A 223 4.06 -15.40 -6.27
CA ILE A 223 4.99 -14.27 -6.43
C ILE A 223 4.40 -12.99 -5.83
N ILE A 224 3.13 -12.70 -6.12
CA ILE A 224 2.41 -11.52 -5.61
C ILE A 224 2.30 -11.54 -4.09
N GLY A 225 1.94 -12.69 -3.51
CA GLY A 225 1.79 -12.81 -2.06
C GLY A 225 3.11 -12.56 -1.32
N LYS A 226 4.21 -13.16 -1.80
CA LYS A 226 5.55 -12.92 -1.28
C LYS A 226 6.01 -11.47 -1.50
N LEU A 227 5.70 -10.88 -2.65
CA LEU A 227 5.97 -9.46 -2.92
C LEU A 227 5.27 -8.55 -1.90
N TRP A 228 3.98 -8.80 -1.60
CA TRP A 228 3.24 -8.04 -0.60
C TRP A 228 3.77 -8.22 0.81
N GLU A 229 4.22 -9.42 1.18
CA GLU A 229 4.97 -9.64 2.43
C GLU A 229 6.24 -8.75 2.48
N GLY A 230 7.04 -8.74 1.42
CA GLY A 230 8.24 -7.92 1.31
C GLY A 230 7.96 -6.41 1.38
N LEU A 231 6.93 -5.96 0.64
CA LEU A 231 6.44 -4.58 0.66
C LEU A 231 5.91 -4.20 2.04
N TYR A 232 5.19 -5.11 2.71
CA TYR A 232 4.67 -4.83 4.05
C TYR A 232 5.81 -4.52 5.01
N LYS A 233 6.82 -5.40 5.03
CA LYS A 233 7.99 -5.30 5.92
C LYS A 233 8.87 -4.09 5.62
N SER A 234 9.09 -3.79 4.33
CA SER A 234 10.17 -2.89 3.89
C SER A 234 9.70 -1.52 3.41
N TYR A 235 8.39 -1.37 3.17
CA TYR A 235 7.79 -0.13 2.68
C TYR A 235 6.59 0.28 3.52
N PHE A 236 5.65 -0.64 3.78
CA PHE A 236 4.44 -0.34 4.54
C PHE A 236 4.72 -0.07 6.01
N LEU A 237 5.57 -0.82 6.70
CA LEU A 237 5.85 -0.57 8.13
C LEU A 237 6.78 0.63 8.34
N GLY A 238 7.69 0.86 7.40
CA GLY A 238 8.72 1.89 7.43
C GLY A 238 9.95 1.40 6.65
N ILE A 239 10.76 2.35 6.20
CA ILE A 239 11.96 2.06 5.41
C ILE A 239 13.15 2.03 6.35
N LYS A 240 13.78 0.87 6.49
CA LYS A 240 14.97 0.71 7.34
C LYS A 240 16.21 1.21 6.61
N LYS A 241 16.95 2.11 7.23
CA LYS A 241 18.25 2.62 6.75
C LYS A 241 19.40 1.69 7.12
N GLU A 242 20.55 1.93 6.49
CA GLU A 242 21.81 1.26 6.83
C GLU A 242 22.23 1.49 8.29
N ASP A 243 21.97 2.67 8.83
CA ASP A 243 22.22 3.00 10.24
C ASP A 243 21.22 2.34 11.23
N GLY A 244 20.26 1.57 10.72
CA GLY A 244 19.24 0.87 11.49
C GLY A 244 18.02 1.71 11.87
N SER A 245 18.00 3.01 11.57
CA SER A 245 16.83 3.87 11.77
C SER A 245 15.68 3.49 10.81
N ILE A 246 14.44 3.77 11.23
CA ILE A 246 13.25 3.50 10.43
C ILE A 246 12.63 4.84 10.02
N LEU A 247 12.64 5.12 8.72
CA LEU A 247 11.95 6.26 8.14
C LEU A 247 10.48 5.98 7.90
N SER A 248 9.68 7.05 8.01
CA SER A 248 8.33 7.05 7.46
C SER A 248 8.40 6.91 5.93
N PRO A 249 7.60 6.04 5.31
CA PRO A 249 7.56 5.90 3.86
C PRO A 249 6.75 7.03 3.19
N ILE A 250 6.03 7.85 3.97
CA ILE A 250 5.21 8.94 3.42
C ILE A 250 6.09 9.93 2.65
N GLY A 251 5.69 10.24 1.43
CA GLY A 251 6.43 11.07 0.48
C GLY A 251 7.39 10.28 -0.42
N SER A 252 7.60 8.99 -0.15
CA SER A 252 8.39 8.13 -1.05
C SER A 252 7.65 7.89 -2.36
N THR A 253 8.39 7.56 -3.41
CA THR A 253 7.84 7.27 -4.73
C THR A 253 7.01 5.99 -4.73
N THR A 254 6.04 5.90 -5.64
CA THR A 254 5.36 4.65 -5.96
C THR A 254 6.40 3.56 -6.28
N PRO A 255 6.32 2.38 -5.63
CA PRO A 255 7.29 1.32 -5.88
C PRO A 255 7.30 0.88 -7.34
N LEU A 256 8.50 0.88 -7.93
CA LEU A 256 8.77 0.28 -9.23
C LEU A 256 9.16 -1.18 -9.01
N ILE A 257 8.36 -2.09 -9.55
CA ILE A 257 8.58 -3.53 -9.47
C ILE A 257 9.25 -3.96 -10.78
N LEU A 258 10.36 -4.68 -10.67
CA LEU A 258 11.09 -5.26 -11.78
C LEU A 258 11.15 -6.78 -11.58
N ILE A 259 10.49 -7.52 -12.45
CA ILE A 259 10.47 -8.99 -12.42
C ILE A 259 11.46 -9.48 -13.48
N SER A 260 12.48 -10.23 -13.09
CA SER A 260 13.47 -10.75 -14.04
C SER A 260 12.78 -11.64 -15.07
N LYS A 261 13.10 -11.48 -16.36
CA LYS A 261 12.47 -12.26 -17.44
C LYS A 261 12.74 -13.77 -17.36
N ASP A 262 13.77 -14.19 -16.62
CA ASP A 262 14.09 -15.60 -16.35
C ASP A 262 13.45 -16.12 -15.05
N TYR A 263 12.62 -15.29 -14.39
CA TYR A 263 11.98 -15.54 -13.11
C TYR A 263 12.93 -16.04 -12.00
N SER A 264 14.19 -15.59 -12.00
CA SER A 264 15.13 -15.85 -10.91
C SER A 264 14.85 -14.97 -9.68
N HIS A 265 14.46 -13.72 -9.89
CA HIS A 265 14.26 -12.75 -8.81
C HIS A 265 13.29 -11.62 -9.21
N LEU A 266 12.87 -10.86 -8.22
CA LEU A 266 12.25 -9.56 -8.41
C LEU A 266 12.96 -8.50 -7.58
N LEU A 267 12.93 -7.27 -8.10
CA LEU A 267 13.43 -6.08 -7.43
C LEU A 267 12.26 -5.13 -7.17
N VAL A 268 12.31 -4.44 -6.04
CA VAL A 268 11.42 -3.30 -5.76
C VAL A 268 12.30 -2.09 -5.52
N LEU A 269 12.12 -1.05 -6.33
CA LEU A 269 12.87 0.19 -6.24
C LEU A 269 11.96 1.32 -5.77
N THR A 270 12.44 2.11 -4.80
CA THR A 270 11.77 3.32 -4.32
C THR A 270 12.80 4.41 -4.06
N GLU A 271 12.37 5.67 -4.08
CA GLU A 271 13.12 6.80 -3.58
C GLU A 271 12.34 7.43 -2.43
N THR A 272 13.00 7.65 -1.29
CA THR A 272 12.36 8.27 -0.12
C THR A 272 12.09 9.76 -0.36
N LYS A 273 11.30 10.38 0.51
CA LYS A 273 11.06 11.82 0.47
C LYS A 273 12.35 12.65 0.47
N ASP A 274 13.39 12.16 1.14
CA ASP A 274 14.68 12.85 1.29
C ASP A 274 15.67 12.49 0.17
N GLY A 275 15.24 11.74 -0.86
CA GLY A 275 16.06 11.37 -2.02
C GLY A 275 16.89 10.10 -1.85
N GLU A 276 16.72 9.36 -0.75
CA GLU A 276 17.43 8.11 -0.50
C GLU A 276 16.87 7.00 -1.40
N LYS A 277 17.73 6.34 -2.17
CA LYS A 277 17.34 5.29 -3.13
C LYS A 277 17.41 3.92 -2.45
N ILE A 278 16.31 3.19 -2.53
CA ILE A 278 16.13 1.91 -1.84
C ILE A 278 15.91 0.81 -2.87
N ARG A 279 16.53 -0.35 -2.63
CA ARG A 279 16.33 -1.57 -3.42
C ARG A 279 16.03 -2.75 -2.50
N LEU A 280 14.85 -3.34 -2.67
CA LEU A 280 14.53 -4.66 -2.15
C LEU A 280 14.85 -5.70 -3.23
N THR A 281 15.40 -6.84 -2.84
CA THR A 281 15.59 -8.00 -3.72
C THR A 281 14.90 -9.20 -3.09
N GLN A 282 14.09 -9.90 -3.89
CA GLN A 282 13.42 -11.12 -3.47
C GLN A 282 13.67 -12.20 -4.52
N GLN A 283 14.14 -13.36 -4.06
CA GLN A 283 14.34 -14.51 -4.92
C GLN A 283 12.99 -15.15 -5.25
N ILE A 284 12.82 -15.56 -6.50
CA ILE A 284 11.66 -16.35 -6.92
C ILE A 284 12.11 -17.81 -6.90
N SER A 285 11.56 -18.58 -5.96
CA SER A 285 11.76 -20.02 -5.91
C SER A 285 11.18 -20.61 -7.20
N ARG A 286 11.99 -21.37 -7.96
CA ARG A 286 11.48 -22.14 -9.11
C ARG A 286 10.49 -23.20 -8.62
#